data_AF-A0A8D3WXQ2-F1
#
_entry.id   AF-A0A8D3WXQ2-F1
#
_cell.length_a   1.000
_cell.length_b   1.000
_cell.length_c   1.000
_cell.angle_alpha   90.00
_cell.angle_beta   90.00
_cell.angle_gamma   90.00
#
_symmetry.space_group_name_H-M   'P 1'
#
loop_
_entity.id
_entity.type
_entity.pdbx_description
1 polymer ?
#
loop_
_entity_poly.entity_id
_entity_poly.type
_entity_poly.pdbx_seq_one_letter_code
_entity_poly.pdbx_strand_id
1 'polypeptide(L)' 'MKKMTLNVLETNKKAIDLYTKFGFEVEGVLKNDKVLSDGKFYNTVVMGRFA' A
#
# COMPACT_ATOMS: atom_id res chain seq x y z
N MET A 1 11.58 -18.91 4.94
CA MET A 1 11.13 -17.65 4.32
C MET A 1 9.91 -17.15 5.06
N LYS A 2 9.90 -15.88 5.43
CA LYS A 2 8.75 -15.19 6.03
C LYS A 2 8.27 -14.11 5.05
N LYS A 3 6.97 -13.89 5.01
CA LYS A 3 6.37 -12.83 4.21
C LYS A 3 6.24 -11.56 5.05
N MET A 4 6.68 -10.44 4.51
CA MET A 4 6.47 -9.11 5.06
C MET A 4 5.41 -8.40 4.22
N THR A 5 4.45 -7.76 4.88
CA THR A 5 3.37 -7.00 4.22
C THR A 5 3.29 -5.59 4.77
N LEU A 6 2.96 -4.64 3.90
CA LEU A 6 2.70 -3.25 4.29
C LEU A 6 1.51 -2.69 3.51
N ASN A 7 0.90 -1.65 4.08
CA ASN A 7 -0.26 -0.98 3.51
C ASN A 7 0.07 0.50 3.32
N VAL A 8 -0.21 1.04 2.14
CA VAL A 8 0.05 2.45 1.79
C VAL A 8 -1.15 3.05 1.08
N LEU A 9 -1.48 4.32 1.36
CA LEU A 9 -2.55 5.01 0.64
C LEU A 9 -2.18 5.13 -0.85
N GLU A 10 -3.14 4.85 -1.74
CA GLU A 10 -2.93 4.89 -3.19
C GLU A 10 -2.44 6.25 -3.69
N THR A 11 -2.80 7.32 -2.98
CA THR A 11 -2.40 8.71 -3.27
C THR A 11 -0.93 8.99 -2.93
N ASN A 12 -0.30 8.19 -2.06
CA ASN A 12 1.10 8.38 -1.66
C ASN A 12 2.07 7.66 -2.61
N LYS A 13 2.15 8.14 -3.85
CA LYS A 13 3.01 7.57 -4.90
C LYS A 13 4.49 7.49 -4.50
N LYS A 14 5.00 8.49 -3.77
CA LYS A 14 6.39 8.51 -3.27
C LYS A 14 6.71 7.31 -2.38
N ALA A 15 5.80 6.93 -1.49
CA ALA A 15 5.99 5.78 -0.62
C ALA A 15 5.91 4.45 -1.41
N ILE A 16 4.96 4.34 -2.35
CA ILE A 16 4.84 3.17 -3.24
C ILE A 16 6.13 2.95 -4.04
N ASP A 17 6.68 4.01 -4.64
CA ASP A 17 7.93 3.94 -5.42
C ASP A 17 9.11 3.53 -4.53
N LEU A 18 9.17 4.05 -3.31
CA LEU A 18 10.20 3.70 -2.34
C LEU A 18 10.15 2.21 -1.99
N TYR A 19 8.97 1.69 -1.63
CA TYR A 19 8.82 0.27 -1.27
C TYR A 19 9.07 -0.65 -2.46
N THR A 20 8.68 -0.25 -3.66
CA THR A 20 9.00 -0.97 -4.90
C THR A 20 10.52 -1.09 -5.08
N LYS A 21 11.28 -0.01 -4.86
CA LYS A 21 12.77 -0.05 -4.89
C LYS A 21 13.38 -0.96 -3.82
N PHE A 22 12.69 -1.14 -2.69
CA PHE A 22 13.09 -2.09 -1.64
C PHE A 22 12.63 -3.53 -1.88
N GLY A 23 12.08 -3.83 -3.06
CA GLY A 23 11.68 -5.18 -3.46
C GLY A 23 10.31 -5.62 -2.92
N PHE A 24 9.44 -4.67 -2.55
CA PHE A 24 8.03 -4.96 -2.31
C PHE A 24 7.26 -4.91 -3.62
N GLU A 25 6.32 -5.83 -3.78
CA GLU A 25 5.42 -5.93 -4.93
C GLU A 25 3.99 -5.63 -4.50
N VAL A 26 3.18 -5.06 -5.39
CA VAL A 26 1.75 -4.81 -5.13
C VAL A 26 0.99 -6.12 -5.21
N GLU A 27 0.33 -6.51 -4.13
CA GLU A 27 -0.48 -7.73 -4.07
C GLU A 27 -1.96 -7.46 -4.32
N GLY A 28 -2.41 -6.22 -4.06
CA GLY A 28 -3.79 -5.83 -4.27
C GLY A 28 -4.09 -4.39 -3.86
N VAL A 29 -5.30 -3.95 -4.19
CA VAL A 29 -5.81 -2.63 -3.81
C VAL A 29 -7.17 -2.80 -3.12
N LEU A 30 -7.25 -2.36 -1.87
CA LEU A 30 -8.49 -2.26 -1.12
C LEU A 30 -9.18 -0.96 -1.53
N LYS A 31 -10.31 -1.08 -2.21
CA LYS A 31 -11.09 0.07 -2.67
C LYS A 31 -11.94 0.62 -1.54
N ASN A 32 -11.97 1.94 -1.39
CA ASN A 32 -12.73 2.64 -0.35
C ASN A 32 -12.46 2.14 1.08
N ASP A 33 -11.20 1.76 1.36
CA ASP A 33 -10.77 1.16 2.62
C ASP A 33 -10.81 2.14 3.79
N LYS A 34 -10.41 3.39 3.57
CA LYS A 34 -10.31 4.40 4.63
C LYS A 34 -11.15 5.62 4.34
N VAL A 35 -11.90 6.05 5.35
CA VAL A 35 -12.51 7.38 5.38
C VAL A 35 -11.61 8.28 6.21
N LEU A 36 -11.09 9.35 5.60
CA LEU A 36 -10.30 10.34 6.33
C LEU A 36 -11.19 11.48 6.81
N SER A 37 -10.62 12.39 7.60
CA SER A 37 -11.35 13.51 8.22
C SER A 37 -11.98 14.48 7.22
N ASP A 38 -11.62 14.39 5.94
CA ASP A 38 -12.22 15.14 4.83
C ASP A 38 -13.51 14.49 4.28
N GLY A 39 -13.95 13.36 4.86
CA GLY A 39 -15.13 12.61 4.46
C GLY A 39 -14.97 11.83 3.16
N LYS A 40 -13.75 11.76 2.59
CA LYS A 40 -13.50 11.03 1.35
C LYS A 40 -13.02 9.61 1.64
N PHE A 41 -13.42 8.72 0.74
CA PHE A 41 -12.88 7.38 0.69
C PHE A 41 -11.54 7.36 -0.01
N TYR A 42 -10.61 6.60 0.57
CA TYR A 42 -9.27 6.39 0.06
C TYR A 42 -9.02 4.91 -0.13
N ASN A 43 -8.37 4.59 -1.26
CA ASN A 43 -7.91 3.26 -1.53
C ASN A 43 -6.58 3.01 -0.82
N THR A 44 -6.40 1.77 -0.37
CA THR A 44 -5.16 1.30 0.24
C THR A 44 -4.53 0.27 -0.68
N VAL A 45 -3.26 0.47 -1.02
CA VAL A 45 -2.44 -0.49 -1.75
C VAL A 45 -1.77 -1.41 -0.73
N VAL A 46 -1.96 -2.71 -0.91
CA VAL A 46 -1.31 -3.76 -0.11
C VAL A 46 -0.08 -4.22 -0.89
N MET A 47 1.09 -4.17 -0.25
CA MET A 47 2.35 -4.59 -0.83
C MET A 47 3.01 -5.69 0.01
N GLY A 48 3.71 -6.61 -0.64
CA GLY A 48 4.35 -7.77 0.00
C GLY A 48 5.78 -8.00 -0.49
N ARG A 49 6.62 -8.58 0.36
CA ARG A 49 7.97 -9.07 0.03
C ARG A 49 8.26 -10.36 0.79
N PHE A 50 8.96 -11.30 0.17
CA PHE A 50 9.51 -12.47 0.85
C PHE A 50 10.95 -12.18 1.34
N ALA A 51 11.23 -12.54 2.58
CA ALA A 51 12.54 -12.40 3.23
C ALA A 51 12.94 -13.67 4.02
#